data_AF-A0A1S5N4C9-F1
#
_entry.id   AF-A0A1S5N4C9-F1
#
_cell.length_a   1.000
_cell.length_b   1.000
_cell.length_c   1.000
_cell.angle_alpha   90.00
_cell.angle_beta   90.00
_cell.angle_gamma   90.00
#
_symmetry.space_group_name_H-M   'P 1'
#
loop_
_entity.id
_entity.type
_entity.pdbx_description
1 polymer ?
#
loop_
_entity_poly.entity_id
_entity_poly.type
_entity_poly.pdbx_seq_one_letter_code
_entity_poly.pdbx_strand_id
1 'polypeptide(L)'
;MGSTSNVHFLMVLCLMGLLVMMMMMGAEAAPHVHPGLTGRRSQNNLQGHKKPVEPSAPNTITVPLHLDPSDLIPARPVRSIGNHSISPWTTNTTYDESRFPNTISEVKCSLEGCLNVAGKEDRSLESKPIYHQILVLRKVMGSKDRYYYRLEAKIIAVGCTCVRPSIEHQQ
;
A
#
# COMPACT_ATOMS: atom_id res chain seq x y z
N MET A 1 -29.35 -18.94 41.70
CA MET A 1 -29.24 -17.52 41.34
C MET A 1 -27.96 -16.96 41.94
N GLY A 2 -27.06 -16.34 41.16
CA GLY A 2 -25.81 -15.76 41.70
C GLY A 2 -24.71 -15.42 40.69
N SER A 3 -24.78 -15.92 39.44
CA SER A 3 -23.67 -15.74 38.49
C SER A 3 -23.78 -14.47 37.63
N THR A 4 -24.99 -14.00 37.31
CA THR A 4 -25.20 -12.82 36.45
C THR A 4 -24.85 -11.50 37.14
N SER A 5 -25.04 -11.41 38.47
CA SER A 5 -24.74 -10.21 39.25
C SER A 5 -23.24 -9.94 39.35
N ASN A 6 -22.41 -10.98 39.50
CA ASN A 6 -20.95 -10.84 39.53
C ASN A 6 -20.38 -10.39 38.18
N VAL A 7 -20.90 -10.90 37.06
CA VAL A 7 -20.47 -10.47 35.72
C VAL A 7 -20.90 -9.04 35.44
N HIS A 8 -22.12 -8.66 35.83
CA HIS A 8 -22.57 -7.27 35.72
C HIS A 8 -21.73 -6.33 36.59
N PHE A 9 -21.40 -6.75 37.81
CA PHE A 9 -20.55 -5.97 38.73
C PHE A 9 -19.14 -5.78 38.18
N LEU A 10 -18.53 -6.86 37.65
CA LEU A 10 -17.22 -6.80 36.99
C LEU A 10 -17.24 -5.90 35.75
N MET A 11 -18.30 -5.96 34.95
CA MET A 11 -18.43 -5.12 33.76
C MET A 11 -18.54 -3.64 34.12
N VAL A 12 -19.33 -3.31 35.16
CA VAL A 12 -19.44 -1.93 35.68
C VAL A 12 -18.11 -1.45 36.23
N LEU A 13 -17.40 -2.26 37.02
CA LEU A 13 -16.06 -1.90 37.51
C LEU A 13 -15.07 -1.63 36.37
N CYS A 14 -15.13 -2.45 35.31
CA CYS A 14 -14.26 -2.29 34.14
C CYS A 14 -14.57 -0.99 33.38
N LEU A 15 -15.85 -0.65 33.19
CA LEU A 15 -16.26 0.59 32.52
C LEU A 15 -15.85 1.83 33.33
N MET A 16 -16.04 1.81 34.65
CA MET A 16 -15.61 2.91 35.52
C MET A 16 -14.08 3.07 35.50
N GLY A 17 -13.32 1.97 35.49
CA GLY A 17 -11.87 1.99 35.35
C GLY A 17 -11.40 2.62 34.04
N LEU A 18 -12.03 2.29 32.91
CA LEU A 18 -11.72 2.88 31.61
C LEU A 18 -12.02 4.39 31.58
N LEU A 19 -13.14 4.82 32.17
CA LEU A 19 -13.48 6.25 32.25
C LEU A 19 -12.48 7.04 33.10
N VAL A 20 -12.02 6.49 34.23
CA VAL A 20 -10.98 7.13 35.06
C VAL A 20 -9.66 7.22 34.30
N MET A 21 -9.24 6.15 33.60
CA MET A 21 -8.01 6.17 32.79
C MET A 21 -8.05 7.23 31.68
N MET A 22 -9.21 7.41 31.02
CA MET A 22 -9.38 8.44 30.00
C MET A 22 -9.31 9.87 30.58
N MET A 23 -9.79 10.08 31.82
CA MET A 23 -9.68 11.38 32.50
C MET A 23 -8.26 11.67 33.00
N MET A 24 -7.43 10.66 33.28
CA MET A 24 -6.04 10.85 33.70
C MET A 24 -5.07 11.16 32.54
N MET A 25 -5.51 11.05 31.29
CA MET A 25 -4.72 11.42 30.10
C MET A 25 -5.05 12.83 29.56
N GLY A 26 -5.79 13.65 30.31
CA GLY A 26 -6.21 14.99 29.91
C GLY A 26 -5.65 16.11 30.80
N ALA A 27 -4.50 16.65 30.39
CA ALA A 27 -3.87 17.96 30.72
C ALA A 27 -2.35 17.75 30.84
N GLU A 28 -1.41 18.52 30.28
CA GLU A 28 -1.36 19.74 29.50
C GLU A 28 0.05 19.75 28.89
N ALA A 29 0.22 20.21 27.65
CA ALA A 29 1.52 20.64 27.15
C ALA A 29 1.39 22.08 26.64
N ALA A 30 1.16 23.00 27.58
CA ALA A 30 1.39 24.43 27.36
C ALA A 30 2.87 24.74 27.72
N PRO A 31 3.65 25.38 26.84
CA PRO A 31 4.99 25.83 27.21
C PRO A 31 4.89 27.10 28.07
N HIS A 32 5.41 27.02 29.29
CA HIS A 32 5.63 28.18 30.15
C HIS A 32 6.65 29.15 29.50
N VAL A 33 6.22 30.38 29.28
CA VAL A 33 7.08 31.54 28.97
C VAL A 33 7.09 32.44 30.20
N HIS A 34 8.26 32.66 30.80
CA HIS A 34 8.48 33.72 31.78
C HIS A 34 9.37 34.84 31.20
N PRO A 35 9.15 36.12 31.58
CA PRO A 35 9.65 37.27 30.86
C PRO A 35 10.88 37.95 31.50
N GLY A 36 11.61 38.72 30.68
CA GLY A 36 12.59 39.75 31.08
C GLY A 36 13.97 39.55 30.47
N LEU A 37 14.74 40.54 30.02
CA LEU A 37 14.54 41.94 29.61
C LEU A 37 15.89 42.37 28.98
N THR A 38 15.85 43.33 28.05
CA THR A 38 16.98 44.13 27.49
C THR A 38 17.88 43.50 26.39
N GLY A 39 18.18 44.30 25.35
CA GLY A 39 19.33 44.04 24.47
C GLY A 39 19.13 44.28 22.98
N ARG A 40 19.04 45.54 22.56
CA ARG A 40 19.08 46.01 21.18
C ARG A 40 20.46 45.75 20.56
N ARG A 41 20.61 44.90 19.53
CA ARG A 41 21.69 45.05 18.52
C ARG A 41 21.42 44.26 17.23
N SER A 42 21.35 45.01 16.13
CA SER A 42 21.46 44.51 14.76
C SER A 42 22.85 43.91 14.54
N GLN A 43 22.91 42.67 14.04
CA GLN A 43 24.09 42.16 13.34
C GLN A 43 23.73 40.94 12.47
N ASN A 44 23.94 41.13 11.17
CA ASN A 44 23.89 40.11 10.13
C ASN A 44 24.90 38.98 10.43
N ASN A 45 24.49 37.71 10.32
CA ASN A 45 25.38 36.67 9.80
C ASN A 45 24.64 35.41 9.33
N LEU A 46 25.04 34.91 8.17
CA LEU A 46 24.67 33.64 7.57
C LEU A 46 24.99 32.49 8.55
N GLN A 47 24.01 31.64 8.87
CA GLN A 47 24.31 30.29 9.34
C GLN A 47 23.12 29.33 9.25
N GLY A 48 23.40 28.16 8.65
CA GLY A 48 22.79 26.91 9.08
C GLY A 48 21.58 26.43 8.29
N HIS A 49 21.79 26.03 7.03
CA HIS A 49 20.87 25.10 6.36
C HIS A 49 20.81 23.82 7.20
N LYS A 50 19.71 23.61 7.93
CA LYS A 50 19.45 22.36 8.66
C LYS A 50 19.40 21.23 7.61
N LYS A 51 20.40 20.35 7.63
CA LYS A 51 20.38 19.10 6.85
C LYS A 51 19.07 18.36 7.16
N PRO A 52 18.31 17.92 6.14
CA PRO A 52 17.26 16.95 6.35
C PRO A 52 17.87 15.70 6.99
N VAL A 53 17.27 15.26 8.09
CA VAL A 53 17.58 14.00 8.75
C VAL A 53 17.27 12.88 7.77
N GLU A 54 18.31 12.20 7.30
CA GLU A 54 18.22 10.97 6.53
C GLU A 54 17.67 9.88 7.46
N PRO A 55 16.55 9.21 7.14
CA PRO A 55 16.18 8.00 7.85
C PRO A 55 17.16 6.92 7.41
N SER A 56 18.27 6.80 8.15
CA SER A 56 19.16 5.65 8.09
C SER A 56 18.42 4.46 8.66
N ALA A 57 17.58 3.83 7.83
CA ALA A 57 17.05 2.52 8.15
C ALA A 57 18.24 1.56 8.22
N PRO A 58 18.45 0.85 9.34
CA PRO A 58 19.75 0.23 9.67
C PRO A 58 20.22 -0.89 8.72
N ASN A 59 19.44 -1.28 7.69
CA ASN A 59 19.71 -2.43 6.82
C ASN A 59 19.62 -2.15 5.31
N THR A 60 19.76 -0.89 4.85
CA THR A 60 19.68 -0.60 3.40
C THR A 60 20.97 -1.02 2.67
N ILE A 61 20.90 -2.09 1.88
CA ILE A 61 21.98 -2.49 0.97
C ILE A 61 21.84 -1.70 -0.32
N THR A 62 22.89 -0.95 -0.69
CA THR A 62 22.97 -0.27 -1.98
C THR A 62 23.83 -1.09 -2.92
N VAL A 63 23.31 -1.39 -4.10
CA VAL A 63 24.03 -2.14 -5.15
C VAL A 63 24.14 -1.28 -6.41
N PRO A 64 25.24 -1.38 -7.17
CA PRO A 64 25.32 -0.76 -8.49
C PRO A 64 24.30 -1.42 -9.43
N LEU A 65 23.45 -0.62 -10.05
CA LEU A 65 22.47 -1.06 -11.03
C LEU A 65 22.93 -0.62 -12.42
N HIS A 66 23.21 -1.60 -13.29
CA HIS A 66 23.47 -1.36 -14.71
C HIS A 66 22.22 -1.77 -15.49
N LEU A 67 21.56 -0.80 -16.12
CA LEU A 67 20.42 -1.04 -17.02
C LEU A 67 20.94 -0.89 -18.45
N ASP A 68 21.23 -2.00 -19.12
CA ASP A 68 21.53 -1.99 -20.55
C ASP A 68 20.21 -2.00 -21.34
N PRO A 69 19.88 -0.95 -22.10
CA PRO A 69 18.67 -0.94 -22.93
C PRO A 69 18.59 -2.10 -23.93
N SER A 70 19.73 -2.67 -24.31
CA SER A 70 19.82 -3.83 -25.21
C SER A 70 19.31 -5.12 -24.56
N ASP A 71 19.46 -5.23 -23.23
CA ASP A 71 18.97 -6.35 -22.43
C ASP A 71 17.50 -6.18 -22.03
N LEU A 72 16.94 -4.98 -22.20
CA LEU A 72 15.51 -4.69 -22.01
C LEU A 72 14.71 -5.20 -23.20
N ILE A 73 14.78 -6.50 -23.47
CA ILE A 73 14.04 -7.15 -24.54
C ILE A 73 12.55 -7.10 -24.17
N PRO A 74 11.71 -6.38 -24.95
CA PRO A 74 10.28 -6.39 -24.70
C PRO A 74 9.77 -7.82 -24.79
N ALA A 75 8.93 -8.22 -23.84
CA ALA A 75 8.24 -9.50 -23.94
C ALA A 75 7.53 -9.57 -25.29
N ARG A 76 7.64 -10.71 -25.98
CA ARG A 76 6.99 -10.89 -27.28
C ARG A 76 5.50 -10.57 -27.13
N PRO A 77 4.89 -9.80 -28.05
CA PRO A 77 3.47 -9.53 -28.00
C PRO A 77 2.69 -10.85 -28.05
N VAL A 78 2.14 -11.27 -26.90
CA VAL A 78 1.24 -12.41 -26.83
C VAL A 78 -0.12 -11.92 -27.29
N ARG A 79 -0.75 -12.64 -28.22
CA ARG A 79 -2.13 -12.33 -28.62
C ARG A 79 -3.00 -12.38 -27.37
N SER A 80 -3.71 -11.29 -27.08
CA SER A 80 -4.60 -11.25 -25.92
C SER A 80 -5.69 -12.30 -26.11
N ILE A 81 -5.71 -13.30 -25.24
CA ILE A 81 -6.75 -14.33 -25.19
C ILE A 81 -7.96 -13.87 -24.36
N GLY A 82 -7.92 -12.66 -23.78
CA GLY A 82 -8.93 -12.20 -22.83
C GLY A 82 -10.36 -12.18 -23.39
N ASN A 83 -10.52 -11.86 -24.67
CA ASN A 83 -11.84 -11.88 -25.33
C ASN A 83 -12.32 -13.30 -25.69
N HIS A 84 -11.43 -14.30 -25.72
CA HIS A 84 -11.76 -15.69 -26.02
C HIS A 84 -11.85 -16.55 -24.74
N SER A 85 -11.54 -15.97 -23.59
CA SER A 85 -11.66 -16.63 -22.29
C SER A 85 -13.14 -16.77 -21.90
N ILE A 86 -13.50 -17.88 -21.26
CA ILE A 86 -14.80 -18.02 -20.60
C ILE A 86 -14.96 -17.07 -19.40
N SER A 87 -13.85 -16.61 -18.81
CA SER A 87 -13.80 -15.54 -17.82
C SER A 87 -13.10 -14.34 -18.46
N PRO A 88 -13.80 -13.54 -19.28
CA PRO A 88 -13.18 -12.49 -20.08
C PRO A 88 -12.66 -11.34 -19.21
N TRP A 89 -11.68 -10.60 -19.73
CA TRP A 89 -11.11 -9.44 -19.03
C TRP A 89 -10.81 -8.28 -19.97
N THR A 90 -10.74 -7.10 -19.38
CA THR A 90 -10.22 -5.88 -20.00
C THR A 90 -8.84 -5.57 -19.43
N THR A 91 -8.01 -4.87 -20.21
CA THR A 91 -6.67 -4.46 -19.77
C THR A 91 -6.68 -2.97 -19.43
N ASN A 92 -6.12 -2.61 -18.28
CA ASN A 92 -5.86 -1.25 -17.85
C ASN A 92 -4.35 -1.03 -17.79
N THR A 93 -3.86 -0.06 -18.56
CA THR A 93 -2.42 0.27 -18.61
C THR A 93 -2.16 1.55 -17.84
N THR A 94 -1.26 1.47 -16.87
CA THR A 94 -0.85 2.60 -16.03
C THR A 94 0.56 3.04 -16.39
N TYR A 95 0.77 4.36 -16.40
CA TYR A 95 2.07 4.99 -16.61
C TYR A 95 2.50 5.74 -15.35
N ASP A 96 3.75 5.55 -14.94
CA ASP A 96 4.35 6.22 -13.80
C ASP A 96 5.83 6.54 -14.11
N GLU A 97 6.15 7.82 -14.25
CA GLU A 97 7.49 8.32 -14.55
C GLU A 97 8.51 8.05 -13.44
N SER A 98 8.02 7.86 -12.22
CA SER A 98 8.85 7.58 -11.04
C SER A 98 9.08 6.08 -10.83
N ARG A 99 8.72 5.23 -11.80
CA ARG A 99 8.85 3.78 -11.73
C ARG A 99 9.53 3.20 -12.99
N PHE A 100 10.28 2.12 -12.80
CA PHE A 100 10.71 1.25 -13.89
C PHE A 100 10.19 -0.19 -13.66
N PRO A 101 9.54 -0.84 -14.65
CA PRO A 101 9.08 -0.23 -15.90
C PRO A 101 8.03 0.86 -15.65
N ASN A 102 8.07 1.91 -16.47
CA ASN A 102 7.15 3.04 -16.34
C ASN A 102 5.71 2.64 -16.66
N THR A 103 5.54 1.70 -17.59
CA THR A 103 4.26 1.22 -18.07
C THR A 103 3.99 -0.18 -17.52
N ILE A 104 2.84 -0.36 -16.87
CA ILE A 104 2.38 -1.66 -16.36
C ILE A 104 0.92 -1.84 -16.75
N SER A 105 0.62 -2.97 -17.37
CA SER A 105 -0.75 -3.38 -17.72
C SER A 105 -1.28 -4.39 -16.72
N GLU A 106 -2.44 -4.10 -16.14
CA GLU A 106 -3.17 -4.98 -15.23
C GLU A 106 -4.51 -5.33 -15.87
N VAL A 107 -5.05 -6.52 -15.56
CA VAL A 107 -6.36 -6.93 -16.10
C VAL A 107 -7.47 -6.75 -15.07
N LYS A 108 -8.69 -6.56 -15.56
CA LYS A 108 -9.91 -6.58 -14.76
C LYS A 108 -10.90 -7.53 -15.39
N CYS A 109 -11.43 -8.46 -14.62
CA CYS A 109 -12.47 -9.38 -15.10
C CYS A 109 -13.71 -8.58 -15.50
N SER A 110 -14.23 -8.89 -16.68
CA SER A 110 -15.36 -8.17 -17.29
C SER A 110 -16.71 -8.65 -16.76
N LEU A 111 -16.75 -9.87 -16.21
CA LEU A 111 -17.94 -10.54 -15.68
C LEU A 111 -17.70 -10.94 -14.23
N GLU A 112 -18.79 -11.12 -13.48
CA GLU A 112 -18.76 -11.70 -12.13
C GLU A 112 -18.79 -13.23 -12.23
N GLY A 113 -19.63 -13.77 -13.12
CA GLY A 113 -19.70 -15.19 -13.46
C GLY A 113 -18.78 -15.58 -14.63
N CYS A 114 -19.03 -16.72 -15.24
CA CYS A 114 -18.29 -17.20 -16.41
C CYS A 114 -19.22 -17.43 -17.60
N LEU A 115 -18.71 -17.38 -18.82
CA LEU A 115 -19.45 -17.71 -20.02
C LEU A 115 -19.63 -19.23 -20.15
N ASN A 116 -20.87 -19.66 -20.36
CA ASN A 116 -21.18 -21.03 -20.74
C ASN A 116 -21.02 -21.26 -22.26
N VAL A 117 -21.29 -22.48 -22.72
CA VAL A 117 -21.17 -22.86 -24.15
C VAL A 117 -22.08 -22.06 -25.09
N ALA A 118 -23.14 -21.46 -24.58
CA ALA A 118 -24.05 -20.60 -25.33
C ALA A 118 -23.63 -19.12 -25.30
N GLY A 119 -22.51 -18.78 -24.65
CA GLY A 119 -22.04 -17.42 -24.48
C GLY A 119 -22.84 -16.59 -23.48
N LYS A 120 -23.62 -17.23 -22.60
CA LYS A 120 -24.35 -16.54 -21.51
C LYS A 120 -23.56 -16.62 -20.22
N GLU A 121 -23.66 -15.57 -19.40
CA GLU A 121 -23.07 -15.56 -18.06
C GLU A 121 -23.78 -16.59 -17.15
N ASP A 122 -23.00 -17.53 -16.63
CA ASP A 122 -23.35 -18.47 -15.56
C ASP A 122 -22.77 -17.97 -14.25
N ARG A 123 -23.66 -17.59 -13.32
CA ARG A 123 -23.33 -17.05 -11.99
C ARG A 123 -23.22 -18.13 -10.91
N SER A 124 -23.35 -19.41 -11.27
CA SER A 124 -22.96 -20.51 -10.38
C SER A 124 -21.45 -20.71 -10.30
N LEU A 125 -20.70 -20.02 -11.16
CA LEU A 125 -19.24 -19.93 -11.20
C LEU A 125 -18.81 -18.47 -10.96
N GLU A 126 -17.53 -18.27 -10.69
CA GLU A 126 -16.97 -16.95 -10.47
C GLU A 126 -15.76 -16.69 -11.38
N SER A 127 -15.75 -15.52 -12.03
CA SER A 127 -14.56 -14.97 -12.65
C SER A 127 -13.67 -14.34 -11.58
N LYS A 128 -12.46 -14.89 -11.39
CA LYS A 128 -11.47 -14.36 -10.43
C LYS A 128 -10.17 -13.97 -11.13
N PRO A 129 -9.55 -12.86 -10.71
CA PRO A 129 -8.25 -12.46 -11.24
C PRO A 129 -7.15 -13.42 -10.78
N ILE A 130 -6.20 -13.70 -11.67
CA ILE A 130 -4.94 -14.36 -11.35
C ILE A 130 -3.91 -13.28 -11.04
N TYR A 131 -3.36 -13.32 -9.83
CA TYR A 131 -2.36 -12.37 -9.38
C TYR A 131 -0.93 -12.88 -9.60
N HIS A 132 -0.03 -11.96 -9.94
CA HIS A 132 1.40 -12.22 -10.03
C HIS A 132 2.17 -11.09 -9.34
N GLN A 133 3.23 -11.45 -8.62
CA GLN A 133 4.14 -10.49 -8.01
C GLN A 133 5.28 -10.19 -8.97
N ILE A 134 5.46 -8.91 -9.29
CA ILE A 134 6.57 -8.40 -10.08
C ILE A 134 7.47 -7.51 -9.24
N LEU A 135 8.71 -7.32 -9.71
CA LEU A 135 9.65 -6.36 -9.14
C LEU A 135 9.60 -5.07 -9.95
N VAL A 136 9.58 -3.93 -9.26
CA VAL A 136 9.64 -2.60 -9.85
C VAL A 136 10.70 -1.78 -9.14
N LEU A 137 11.31 -0.85 -9.86
CA LEU A 137 12.26 0.10 -9.29
C LEU A 137 11.57 1.46 -9.15
N ARG A 138 11.48 1.99 -7.93
CA ARG A 138 10.95 3.32 -7.66
C ARG A 138 12.07 4.34 -7.55
N LYS A 139 11.97 5.42 -8.32
CA LYS A 139 12.86 6.58 -8.24
C LYS A 139 12.55 7.36 -6.96
N VAL A 140 13.54 7.53 -6.11
CA VAL A 140 13.44 8.28 -4.85
C VAL A 140 14.45 9.40 -4.87
N MET A 141 14.03 10.59 -4.43
CA MET A 141 14.91 11.75 -4.29
C MET A 141 15.81 11.57 -3.08
N GLY A 142 17.13 11.61 -3.31
CA GLY A 142 18.15 11.63 -2.26
C GLY A 142 18.58 13.05 -1.91
N SER A 143 19.64 13.13 -1.09
CA SER A 143 20.26 14.43 -0.77
C SER A 143 21.08 14.95 -1.97
N LYS A 144 21.07 16.28 -2.15
CA LYS A 144 21.85 17.01 -3.19
C LYS A 144 21.45 16.67 -4.63
N ASP A 145 20.16 16.63 -4.95
CA ASP A 145 19.61 16.40 -6.30
C ASP A 145 20.03 15.08 -6.97
N ARG A 146 20.47 14.09 -6.19
CA ARG A 146 20.75 12.74 -6.67
C ARG A 146 19.55 11.84 -6.44
N TYR A 147 19.23 11.02 -7.43
CA TYR A 147 18.18 10.01 -7.30
C TYR A 147 18.80 8.64 -7.06
N TYR A 148 18.11 7.82 -6.26
CA TYR A 148 18.38 6.40 -6.12
C TYR A 148 17.13 5.59 -6.46
N TYR A 149 17.33 4.33 -6.81
CA TYR A 149 16.23 3.41 -7.05
C TYR A 149 16.03 2.52 -5.83
N ARG A 150 14.77 2.39 -5.41
CA ARG A 150 14.34 1.42 -4.41
C ARG A 150 13.66 0.26 -5.13
N LEU A 151 14.08 -0.96 -4.82
CA LEU A 151 13.39 -2.17 -5.29
C LEU A 151 12.10 -2.36 -4.49
N GLU A 152 10.98 -2.51 -5.18
CA GLU A 152 9.65 -2.73 -4.60
C GLU A 152 8.98 -3.94 -5.25
N ALA A 153 8.19 -4.67 -4.47
CA ALA A 153 7.30 -5.71 -4.98
C ALA A 153 5.93 -5.11 -5.29
N LYS A 154 5.37 -5.42 -6.46
CA LYS A 154 4.02 -5.04 -6.85
C LYS A 154 3.23 -6.28 -7.26
N ILE A 155 2.03 -6.42 -6.71
CA ILE A 155 1.08 -7.43 -7.16
C ILE A 155 0.27 -6.83 -8.31
N ILE A 156 0.12 -7.59 -9.40
CA ILE A 156 -0.68 -7.23 -10.57
C ILE A 156 -1.61 -8.38 -10.95
N ALA A 157 -2.78 -8.06 -11.49
CA ALA A 157 -3.63 -9.05 -12.14
C ALA A 157 -3.17 -9.27 -13.60
N VAL A 158 -2.91 -10.53 -13.98
CA VAL A 158 -2.37 -10.88 -15.32
C VAL A 158 -3.36 -11.61 -16.22
N GLY A 159 -4.44 -12.13 -15.64
CA GLY A 159 -5.52 -12.83 -16.35
C GLY A 159 -6.72 -12.99 -15.43
N CYS A 160 -7.83 -13.49 -15.97
CA CYS A 160 -8.95 -13.99 -15.16
C CYS A 160 -9.17 -15.47 -15.44
N THR A 161 -9.56 -16.20 -14.42
CA THR A 161 -9.92 -17.61 -14.47
C THR A 161 -11.35 -17.82 -13.97
N CYS A 162 -11.94 -18.97 -14.31
CA CYS A 162 -13.24 -19.38 -13.86
C CYS A 162 -13.11 -20.42 -12.75
N VAL A 163 -13.75 -20.17 -11.59
CA VAL A 163 -13.68 -21.05 -10.43
C VAL A 163 -15.07 -21.37 -9.90
N ARG A 164 -15.17 -22.42 -9.08
CA ARG A 164 -16.37 -22.71 -8.30
C ARG A 164 -16.39 -21.80 -7.05
N PRO A 165 -17.57 -21.32 -6.62
CA PRO A 165 -17.69 -20.59 -5.36
C PRO A 165 -17.21 -21.42 -4.17
N SER A 166 -16.68 -20.76 -3.14
CA SER A 166 -16.37 -21.41 -1.86
C SER A 166 -17.66 -21.86 -1.18
N ILE A 167 -17.79 -23.16 -0.96
CA ILE A 167 -18.88 -23.73 -0.16
C ILE A 167 -18.36 -23.83 1.28
N GLU A 168 -18.77 -22.90 2.14
CA GLU A 168 -18.58 -23.06 3.59
C GLU A 168 -19.56 -24.14 4.06
N HIS A 169 -19.05 -25.33 4.41
CA HIS A 169 -19.87 -26.34 5.06
C HIS A 169 -20.23 -25.86 6.46
N GLN A 170 -21.50 -25.56 6.71
CA GLN A 170 -22.00 -25.33 8.07
C GLN A 170 -21.92 -26.66 8.84
N GLN A 171 -20.97 -26.75 9.77
CA GLN A 171 -20.90 -27.80 10.80
C GLN A 171 -21.77 -27.44 12.00
#